data_AF-A0A935HR59-F1
#
_entry.id   AF-A0A935HR59-F1
#
_cell.length_a   1.000
_cell.length_b   1.000
_cell.length_c   1.000
_cell.angle_alpha   90.00
_cell.angle_beta   90.00
_cell.angle_gamma   90.00
#
_symmetry.space_group_name_H-M   'P 1'
#
loop_
_entity.id
_entity.type
_entity.pdbx_description
1 polymer ?
#
loop_
_entity_poly.entity_id
_entity_poly.type
_entity_poly.pdbx_seq_one_letter_code
_entity_poly.pdbx_strand_id
1 'polypeptide(L)'
;MQQNQAAFDQQQATHRSTVDAVNNSMMSTYNSQNASGDHMQRDFINTMRGEETVNNPADGQQYQVESGANQYWMNNNNEYIPSNNTMFDPNADPNLWNQQWQEVTPE
;
A
#
# COMPACT_ATOMS: atom_id res chain seq x y z
N MET A 1 -41.62 -0.40 -38.85
CA MET A 1 -40.38 -1.22 -38.78
C MET A 1 -39.20 -0.51 -38.11
N GLN A 2 -39.14 0.84 -38.05
CA GLN A 2 -38.04 1.58 -37.40
C GLN A 2 -37.96 1.42 -35.86
N GLN A 3 -39.08 1.23 -35.17
CA GLN A 3 -39.13 1.11 -33.70
C GLN A 3 -38.49 -0.19 -33.16
N ASN A 4 -38.52 -1.29 -33.92
CA ASN A 4 -37.90 -2.55 -33.50
C ASN A 4 -36.37 -2.53 -33.61
N GLN A 5 -35.82 -1.65 -34.45
CA GLN A 5 -34.38 -1.56 -34.70
C GLN A 5 -33.68 -0.82 -33.56
N ALA A 6 -34.27 0.29 -33.10
CA ALA A 6 -33.75 1.05 -31.96
C ALA A 6 -33.74 0.24 -30.64
N ALA A 7 -34.76 -0.58 -30.39
CA ALA A 7 -34.81 -1.44 -29.21
C ALA A 7 -33.74 -2.54 -29.23
N PHE A 8 -33.46 -3.10 -30.41
CA PHE A 8 -32.41 -4.10 -30.62
C PHE A 8 -31.01 -3.51 -30.48
N ASP A 9 -30.78 -2.29 -31.00
CA ASP A 9 -29.51 -1.58 -30.85
C ASP A 9 -29.26 -1.18 -29.38
N GLN A 10 -30.29 -0.74 -28.66
CA GLN A 10 -30.20 -0.49 -27.21
C GLN A 10 -29.93 -1.76 -26.41
N GLN A 11 -30.56 -2.89 -26.77
CA GLN A 11 -30.28 -4.19 -26.15
C GLN A 11 -28.83 -4.61 -26.39
N GLN A 12 -28.32 -4.46 -27.61
CA GLN A 12 -26.92 -4.77 -27.93
C GLN A 12 -25.94 -3.87 -27.18
N ALA A 13 -26.22 -2.57 -27.10
CA ALA A 13 -25.38 -1.63 -26.35
C ALA A 13 -25.34 -1.98 -24.85
N THR A 14 -26.50 -2.31 -24.28
CA THR A 14 -26.63 -2.73 -22.87
C THR A 14 -25.91 -4.05 -22.61
N HIS A 15 -26.02 -5.01 -23.54
CA HIS A 15 -25.34 -6.30 -23.44
C HIS A 15 -23.82 -6.13 -23.51
N ARG A 16 -23.30 -5.31 -24.43
CA ARG A 16 -21.86 -5.00 -24.51
C ARG A 16 -21.36 -4.33 -23.23
N SER A 17 -22.07 -3.30 -22.75
CA SER A 17 -21.72 -2.62 -21.50
C SER A 17 -21.72 -3.56 -20.30
N THR A 18 -22.67 -4.50 -20.24
CA THR A 18 -22.73 -5.51 -19.17
C THR A 18 -21.56 -6.48 -19.25
N VAL A 19 -21.21 -6.96 -20.43
CA VAL A 19 -20.07 -7.85 -20.65
C VAL A 19 -18.75 -7.17 -20.30
N ASP A 20 -18.57 -5.91 -20.69
CA ASP A 20 -17.38 -5.13 -20.34
C ASP A 20 -17.25 -4.92 -18.83
N ALA A 21 -18.35 -4.60 -18.15
CA ALA A 21 -18.37 -4.46 -16.70
C ALA A 21 -18.06 -5.77 -15.97
N VAL A 22 -18.58 -6.90 -16.46
CA VAL A 22 -18.29 -8.23 -15.91
C VAL A 22 -16.82 -8.61 -16.11
N ASN A 23 -16.28 -8.40 -17.31
CA ASN A 23 -14.86 -8.64 -17.58
C ASN A 23 -13.94 -7.78 -16.69
N ASN A 24 -14.26 -6.49 -16.55
CA ASN A 24 -13.49 -5.58 -15.70
C ASN A 24 -13.54 -5.99 -14.22
N SER A 25 -14.71 -6.40 -13.72
CA SER A 25 -14.86 -6.85 -12.33
C SER A 25 -14.14 -8.17 -12.06
N MET A 26 -14.16 -9.12 -13.01
CA MET A 26 -13.39 -10.36 -12.91
C MET A 26 -11.89 -10.09 -12.90
N MET A 27 -11.39 -9.23 -13.79
CA MET A 27 -9.97 -8.87 -13.84
C MET A 27 -9.52 -8.12 -12.59
N SER A 28 -10.33 -7.19 -12.09
CA SER A 28 -10.10 -6.48 -10.83
C SER A 28 -10.06 -7.45 -9.64
N THR A 29 -10.97 -8.42 -9.60
CA THR A 29 -11.00 -9.45 -8.55
C THR A 29 -9.76 -10.33 -8.59
N TYR A 30 -9.35 -10.77 -9.78
CA TYR A 30 -8.14 -11.55 -9.97
C TYR A 30 -6.87 -10.79 -9.54
N ASN A 31 -6.74 -9.52 -9.96
CA ASN A 31 -5.62 -8.68 -9.52
C ASN A 31 -5.61 -8.48 -8.00
N SER A 32 -6.78 -8.27 -7.39
CA SER A 32 -6.91 -8.10 -5.94
C SER A 32 -6.51 -9.37 -5.19
N GLN A 33 -6.88 -10.55 -5.69
CA GLN A 33 -6.49 -11.83 -5.10
C GLN A 33 -4.98 -12.06 -5.18
N ASN A 34 -4.36 -11.78 -6.32
CA ASN A 34 -2.90 -11.90 -6.46
C ASN A 34 -2.17 -10.90 -5.54
N ALA A 35 -2.58 -9.63 -5.53
CA ALA A 35 -2.00 -8.62 -4.66
C ALA A 35 -2.14 -8.97 -3.17
N SER A 36 -3.28 -9.54 -2.77
CA SER A 36 -3.50 -10.02 -1.40
C SER A 36 -2.61 -11.23 -1.08
N GLY A 37 -2.42 -12.16 -2.03
CA GLY A 37 -1.52 -13.29 -1.90
C GLY A 37 -0.07 -12.86 -1.67
N ASP A 38 0.41 -11.91 -2.47
CA ASP A 38 1.76 -11.37 -2.35
C ASP A 38 1.98 -10.64 -1.02
N HIS A 39 0.97 -9.89 -0.54
CA HIS A 39 0.99 -9.24 0.77
C HIS A 39 1.09 -10.26 1.90
N MET A 40 0.20 -11.26 1.93
CA MET A 40 0.20 -12.30 2.96
C MET A 40 1.52 -13.07 3.00
N GLN A 41 2.10 -13.39 1.84
CA GLN A 41 3.39 -14.06 1.78
C GLN A 41 4.51 -13.20 2.34
N ARG A 42 4.52 -11.90 2.02
CA ARG A 42 5.49 -10.93 2.54
C ARG A 42 5.38 -10.81 4.05
N ASP A 43 4.18 -10.62 4.59
CA ASP A 43 3.94 -10.51 6.03
C ASP A 43 4.39 -11.77 6.77
N PHE A 44 4.14 -12.94 6.19
CA PHE A 44 4.59 -14.20 6.75
C PHE A 44 6.12 -14.29 6.81
N ILE A 45 6.81 -13.90 5.73
CA ILE A 45 8.28 -13.86 5.67
C ILE A 45 8.83 -12.85 6.68
N ASN A 46 8.22 -11.66 6.75
CA ASN A 46 8.58 -10.60 7.65
C ASN A 46 8.43 -11.04 9.11
N THR A 47 7.31 -11.66 9.47
CA THR A 47 7.08 -12.25 10.79
C THR A 47 8.14 -13.29 11.15
N MET A 48 8.51 -14.17 10.20
CA MET A 48 9.58 -15.15 10.43
C MET A 48 10.96 -14.51 10.64
N ARG A 49 11.21 -13.34 10.04
CA ARG A 49 12.46 -12.58 10.16
C ARG A 49 12.47 -11.61 11.34
N GLY A 50 11.33 -11.38 11.98
CA GLY A 50 11.18 -10.31 12.96
C GLY A 50 11.28 -8.92 12.32
N GLU A 51 10.86 -8.79 11.07
CA GLU A 51 10.84 -7.54 10.31
C GLU A 51 9.38 -7.09 10.08
N GLU A 52 9.18 -5.82 9.77
CA GLU A 52 7.91 -5.29 9.27
C GLU A 52 8.15 -4.27 8.15
N THR A 53 7.15 -4.11 7.28
CA THR A 53 7.21 -3.15 6.18
C THR A 53 6.68 -1.80 6.67
N VAL A 54 7.46 -0.73 6.50
CA VAL A 54 7.04 0.65 6.78
C VAL A 54 7.04 1.48 5.50
N ASN A 55 6.16 2.46 5.43
CA ASN A 55 6.08 3.41 4.33
C ASN A 55 6.77 4.73 4.71
N ASN A 56 7.76 5.14 3.91
CA ASN A 56 8.42 6.42 4.07
C ASN A 56 7.64 7.52 3.32
N PRO A 57 7.01 8.49 4.01
CA PRO A 57 6.26 9.54 3.35
C PRO A 57 7.15 10.51 2.54
N ALA A 58 8.48 10.51 2.75
CA ALA A 58 9.41 11.38 2.05
C ALA A 58 9.56 11.03 0.55
N ASP A 59 9.59 9.73 0.23
CA ASP A 59 9.82 9.20 -1.12
C ASP A 59 8.68 8.29 -1.62
N GLY A 60 7.76 7.90 -0.73
CA GLY A 60 6.66 6.97 -1.02
C GLY A 60 7.13 5.52 -1.19
N GLN A 61 8.36 5.19 -0.78
CA GLN A 61 8.93 3.87 -0.86
C GLN A 61 8.70 3.07 0.42
N GLN A 62 8.68 1.75 0.28
CA GLN A 62 8.55 0.81 1.39
C GLN A 62 9.93 0.31 1.83
N TYR A 63 10.12 0.20 3.13
CA TYR A 63 11.35 -0.27 3.76
C TYR A 63 11.05 -1.37 4.76
N GLN A 64 11.97 -2.32 4.90
CA GLN A 64 11.91 -3.32 5.96
C GLN A 64 12.64 -2.79 7.20
N VAL A 65 11.98 -2.82 8.34
CA VAL A 65 12.56 -2.46 9.65
C VAL A 65 12.43 -3.63 10.61
N GLU A 66 13.28 -3.66 11.64
CA GLU A 66 13.10 -4.60 12.74
C GLU A 66 11.77 -4.34 13.44
N SER A 67 10.98 -5.39 13.66
CA SER A 67 9.67 -5.30 14.30
C SER A 67 9.78 -5.20 15.81
N GLY A 68 8.80 -4.53 16.44
CA GLY A 68 8.64 -4.50 17.90
C GLY A 68 8.85 -3.12 18.53
N ALA A 69 9.02 -2.07 17.73
CA ALA A 69 8.98 -0.69 18.20
C ALA A 69 7.58 -0.08 18.04
N ASN A 70 7.24 0.88 18.91
CA ASN A 70 5.98 1.62 18.81
C ASN A 70 6.00 2.69 17.69
N GLN A 71 7.18 3.23 17.39
CA GLN A 71 7.40 4.28 16.40
C GLN A 71 8.72 4.06 15.68
N TYR A 72 8.74 4.45 14.41
CA TYR A 72 9.93 4.42 13.57
C TYR A 72 10.16 5.79 12.97
N TRP A 73 11.42 6.20 12.93
CA TRP A 73 11.83 7.45 12.30
C TRP A 73 12.83 7.13 11.20
N MET A 74 12.65 7.66 10.00
CA MET A 74 13.59 7.51 8.88
C MET A 74 14.13 8.84 8.41
N ASN A 75 15.36 8.84 7.91
CA ASN A 75 15.97 9.99 7.27
C ASN A 75 16.14 9.76 5.75
N ASN A 76 16.61 10.79 5.05
CA ASN A 76 16.86 10.72 3.60
C ASN A 76 18.03 9.81 3.19
N ASN A 77 18.80 9.29 4.15
CA ASN A 77 19.88 8.32 3.91
C ASN A 77 19.43 6.87 4.09
N ASN A 78 18.13 6.63 4.28
CA ASN A 78 17.55 5.32 4.58
C ASN A 78 18.02 4.72 5.91
N GLU A 79 18.52 5.55 6.82
CA GLU A 79 18.76 5.15 8.20
C GLU A 79 17.44 5.26 8.97
N TYR A 80 17.25 4.38 9.95
CA TYR A 80 16.05 4.39 10.78
C TYR A 80 16.36 4.27 12.27
N ILE A 81 15.47 4.85 13.09
CA ILE A 81 15.52 4.77 14.54
C ILE A 81 14.21 4.16 15.05
N PRO A 82 14.24 2.94 15.63
CA PRO A 82 13.11 2.40 16.36
C PRO A 82 13.00 3.07 17.75
N SER A 83 11.79 3.42 18.17
CA SER A 83 11.53 3.95 19.51
C SER A 83 10.26 3.34 20.11
N ASN A 84 10.34 2.97 21.39
CA ASN A 84 9.18 2.59 22.21
C ASN A 84 8.62 3.75 23.03
N ASN A 85 9.32 4.89 23.04
CA ASN A 85 8.89 6.08 23.76
C ASN A 85 8.05 6.96 22.83
N THR A 86 6.76 7.12 23.15
CA THR A 86 5.81 7.94 22.38
C THR A 86 6.12 9.44 22.39
N MET A 87 6.97 9.90 23.31
CA MET A 87 7.45 11.28 23.37
C MET A 87 8.82 11.48 22.72
N PHE A 88 9.38 10.43 22.10
CA PHE A 88 10.65 10.55 21.41
C PHE A 88 10.46 11.29 20.08
N ASP A 89 11.17 12.40 19.93
CA ASP A 89 11.31 13.12 18.67
C ASP A 89 12.81 13.30 18.39
N PRO A 90 13.36 12.59 17.40
CA PRO A 90 14.77 12.72 17.05
C PRO A 90 15.11 14.11 16.51
N ASN A 91 14.15 14.87 15.98
CA ASN A 91 14.38 16.25 15.55
C ASN A 91 14.48 17.23 16.74
N ALA A 92 14.11 16.82 17.95
CA ALA A 92 14.29 17.60 19.16
C ALA A 92 15.63 17.33 19.86
N ASP A 93 16.37 16.28 19.47
CA ASP A 93 17.67 15.92 20.06
C ASP A 93 18.83 16.64 19.34
N PRO A 94 19.61 17.49 20.04
CA PRO A 94 20.76 18.18 19.47
C PRO A 94 21.81 17.28 18.81
N ASN A 95 21.92 16.01 19.21
CA ASN A 95 22.86 15.06 18.63
C ASN A 95 22.41 14.54 17.25
N LEU A 96 21.12 14.66 16.93
CA LEU A 96 20.49 14.12 15.74
C LEU A 96 20.09 15.21 14.72
N TRP A 97 20.19 16.49 15.07
CA TRP A 97 19.84 17.65 14.22
C TRP A 97 20.57 17.75 12.87
N ASN A 98 21.66 17.01 12.70
CA ASN A 98 22.39 16.98 11.42
C ASN A 98 21.61 16.26 10.31
N GLN A 99 20.49 15.63 10.65
CA GLN A 99 19.62 14.90 9.75
C GLN A 99 18.17 15.27 10.05
N GLN A 100 17.34 15.27 9.01
CA GLN A 100 15.90 15.42 9.16
C GLN A 100 15.27 14.04 9.25
N TRP A 101 14.52 13.82 10.32
CA TRP A 101 13.85 12.56 10.60
C TRP A 101 12.35 12.72 10.40
N GLN A 102 11.75 11.74 9.72
CA GLN A 102 10.31 11.68 9.49
C GLN A 102 9.78 10.40 10.12
N GLU A 103 8.65 10.53 10.81
CA GLU A 103 7.95 9.36 11.34
C GLU A 103 7.42 8.53 10.17
N VAL A 104 7.67 7.22 10.21
CA VAL A 104 7.19 6.25 9.22
C VAL A 104 6.20 5.32 9.90
N THR A 105 5.14 4.97 9.18
CA THR A 105 4.10 4.09 9.69
C THR A 105 4.27 2.69 9.11
N PRO A 106 4.07 1.63 9.91
CA PRO A 106 3.90 0.29 9.36
C PRO A 106 2.73 0.25 8.38
N GLU A 107 2.86 -0.62 7.36
CA GLU A 107 1.85 -0.85 6.32
C GLU A 107 0.54 -1.43 6.88
#